data_AF-A0A6P4FY56-F1
#
_entry.id   AF-A0A6P4FY56-F1
#
_cell.length_a   1.000
_cell.length_b   1.000
_cell.length_c   1.000
_cell.angle_alpha   90.00
_cell.angle_beta   90.00
_cell.angle_gamma   90.00
#
_symmetry.space_group_name_H-M   'P 1'
#
loop_
_entity.id
_entity.type
_entity.pdbx_description
1 polymer ?
#
loop_
_entity_poly.entity_id
_entity_poly.type
_entity_poly.pdbx_seq_one_letter_code
_entity_poly.pdbx_strand_id
1 'polypeptide(L)'
;MNLTSDYAHRRMVKLLTITLIVLMTAFGLLANRYRPGRRERFRFSKAYLAYALLWTISFSLVYGRQIYKDYRQDQINLKDAITLYSYMNITVAVINYVTQMIISDHVAKMMSRVPFFDTLKSLRLDSKSLYKSIAFALVKTLMFPLTVEVAFILQQRRQHPEMSLIWTVYKLFPLMISNLLNNCYFGAMVVVKEMLYALNARLESQLQEVNLLQQKDQLKLYTKYYRMQRFCSMADELEKLEHRYKLIYVHSGKYLTPMALSMILSLICHLLGITVGFYSLYYAIADTLIMGKPYDGLGSLINLVFLLISLAEITMLTHLCNHLLVATRRSAVILQEMNLRHADSRYRKAVHGFTLLITVTKFQIKPLGLYEMDMRLISNVFSAVASFLLILVQADLTQRFKKL
;
A
#
# COMPACT_ATOMS: atom_id res chain seq x y z
N MET A 1 4.59 -30.05 -1.10
CA MET A 1 4.07 -29.47 0.14
C MET A 1 2.65 -28.98 -0.13
N ASN A 2 1.61 -29.66 0.38
CA ASN A 2 0.21 -29.37 0.06
C ASN A 2 -0.25 -28.04 0.68
N LEU A 3 -0.08 -26.95 -0.08
CA LEU A 3 -0.52 -25.58 0.22
C LEU A 3 -2.05 -25.40 0.09
N THR A 4 -2.86 -26.46 0.09
CA THR A 4 -4.30 -26.41 -0.23
C THR A 4 -5.22 -26.31 0.99
N SER A 5 -4.66 -26.32 2.20
CA SER A 5 -5.44 -26.29 3.44
C SER A 5 -5.70 -24.85 3.90
N ASP A 6 -6.98 -24.44 3.96
CA ASP A 6 -7.49 -23.17 4.53
C ASP A 6 -6.86 -22.82 5.90
N TYR A 7 -6.40 -23.83 6.65
CA TYR A 7 -5.66 -23.65 7.89
C TYR A 7 -4.23 -23.07 7.70
N ALA A 8 -3.48 -23.55 6.71
CA ALA A 8 -2.12 -23.08 6.43
C ALA A 8 -2.08 -21.59 6.05
N HIS A 9 -3.08 -21.14 5.29
CA HIS A 9 -3.23 -19.75 4.84
C HIS A 9 -3.43 -18.77 5.99
N ARG A 10 -4.36 -19.10 6.90
CA ARG A 10 -4.62 -18.28 8.08
C ARG A 10 -3.40 -18.22 8.99
N ARG A 11 -2.66 -19.33 9.11
CA ARG A 11 -1.41 -19.37 9.87
C ARG A 11 -0.34 -18.48 9.23
N MET A 12 -0.23 -18.48 7.89
CA MET A 12 0.70 -17.62 7.17
C MET A 12 0.36 -16.13 7.34
N VAL A 13 -0.88 -15.71 7.08
CA VAL A 13 -1.30 -14.31 7.26
C VAL A 13 -1.10 -13.86 8.72
N LYS A 14 -1.40 -14.74 9.68
CA LYS A 14 -1.18 -14.48 11.10
C LYS A 14 0.31 -14.32 11.42
N LEU A 15 1.15 -15.20 10.91
CA LEU A 15 2.60 -15.12 11.09
C LEU A 15 3.16 -13.82 10.51
N LEU A 16 2.77 -13.47 9.27
CA LEU A 16 3.17 -12.22 8.61
C LEU A 16 2.74 -10.98 9.42
N THR A 17 1.51 -10.97 9.92
CA THR A 17 1.01 -9.88 10.77
C THR A 17 1.81 -9.76 12.06
N ILE A 18 2.14 -10.89 12.70
CA ILE A 18 2.96 -10.90 13.92
C ILE A 18 4.36 -10.38 13.62
N THR A 19 5.01 -10.85 12.56
CA THR A 19 6.34 -10.37 12.16
C THR A 19 6.35 -8.88 11.88
N LEU A 20 5.32 -8.34 11.21
CA LEU A 20 5.20 -6.89 10.99
C LEU A 20 5.06 -6.13 12.31
N ILE A 21 4.23 -6.59 13.24
CA ILE A 21 4.09 -5.95 14.56
C ILE A 21 5.42 -5.96 15.32
N VAL A 22 6.13 -7.08 15.31
CA VAL A 22 7.44 -7.22 15.96
C VAL A 22 8.44 -6.25 15.33
N LEU A 23 8.50 -6.19 14.01
CA LEU A 23 9.41 -5.32 13.27
C LEU A 23 9.11 -3.84 13.53
N MET A 24 7.83 -3.46 13.52
CA MET A 24 7.37 -2.11 13.88
C MET A 24 7.73 -1.73 15.32
N THR A 25 7.63 -2.67 16.25
CA THR A 25 8.01 -2.45 17.65
C THR A 25 9.52 -2.33 17.79
N ALA A 26 10.28 -3.21 17.13
CA ALA A 26 11.74 -3.24 17.18
C ALA A 26 12.37 -1.97 16.62
N PHE A 27 11.80 -1.42 15.54
CA PHE A 27 12.25 -0.15 14.98
C PHE A 27 11.69 1.09 15.67
N GLY A 28 10.92 0.95 16.76
CA GLY A 28 10.41 2.09 17.54
C GLY A 28 9.19 2.81 16.92
N LEU A 29 8.53 2.23 15.92
CA LEU A 29 7.34 2.82 15.29
C LEU A 29 6.02 2.39 15.95
N LEU A 30 6.05 1.51 16.95
CA LEU A 30 4.87 1.05 17.66
C LEU A 30 5.10 1.08 19.18
N ALA A 31 4.42 1.97 19.90
CA ALA A 31 4.52 2.09 21.36
C ALA A 31 3.47 1.22 22.11
N ASN A 32 3.01 0.14 21.48
CA ASN A 32 1.88 -0.66 21.96
C ASN A 32 2.34 -2.03 22.47
N ARG A 33 1.85 -2.42 23.64
CA ARG A 33 2.04 -3.77 24.21
C ARG A 33 0.93 -4.69 23.77
N TYR A 34 1.30 -5.88 23.31
CA TYR A 34 0.35 -6.98 23.07
C TYR A 34 0.06 -7.74 24.37
N ARG A 35 -1.21 -8.00 24.66
CA ARG A 35 -1.68 -8.87 25.75
C ARG A 35 -2.63 -9.94 25.20
N PRO A 36 -2.21 -11.22 25.16
CA PRO A 36 -3.09 -12.29 24.71
C PRO A 36 -4.27 -12.46 25.69
N GLY A 37 -5.43 -12.87 25.16
CA GLY A 37 -6.59 -13.26 25.97
C GLY A 37 -7.49 -12.13 26.51
N ARG A 38 -7.17 -10.86 26.28
CA ARG A 38 -8.05 -9.73 26.66
C ARG A 38 -8.83 -9.16 25.48
N ARG A 39 -9.99 -8.56 25.76
CA ARG A 39 -10.84 -7.86 24.77
C ARG A 39 -10.09 -6.72 24.08
N GLU A 40 -9.20 -6.04 24.80
CA GLU A 40 -8.22 -5.09 24.26
C GLU A 40 -6.85 -5.77 24.17
N ARG A 41 -6.52 -6.29 22.98
CA ARG A 41 -5.28 -7.04 22.73
C ARG A 41 -4.06 -6.12 22.65
N PHE A 42 -4.24 -4.88 22.23
CA PHE A 42 -3.19 -3.87 22.18
C PHE A 42 -3.49 -2.75 23.16
N ARG A 43 -2.51 -2.39 23.98
CA ARG A 43 -2.60 -1.26 24.91
C ARG A 43 -1.37 -0.38 24.80
N PHE A 44 -1.59 0.92 24.90
CA PHE A 44 -0.52 1.89 24.99
C PHE A 44 0.40 1.57 26.19
N SER A 45 1.71 1.69 26.00
CA SER A 45 2.70 1.44 27.04
C SER A 45 3.70 2.58 27.14
N LYS A 46 3.83 3.15 28.34
CA LYS A 46 4.84 4.19 28.63
C LYS A 46 6.27 3.70 28.39
N ALA A 47 6.56 2.42 28.65
CA ALA A 47 7.88 1.84 28.42
C ALA A 47 8.22 1.76 26.92
N TYR A 48 7.30 1.27 26.09
CA TYR A 48 7.50 1.25 24.63
C TYR A 48 7.48 2.66 24.03
N LEU A 49 6.76 3.62 24.64
CA LEU A 49 6.85 5.03 24.25
C LEU A 49 8.24 5.60 24.55
N ALA A 50 8.80 5.35 25.73
CA ALA A 50 10.16 5.78 26.08
C ALA A 50 11.20 5.16 25.13
N TYR A 51 11.01 3.90 24.75
CA TYR A 51 11.83 3.23 23.73
C TYR A 51 11.70 3.88 22.35
N ALA A 52 10.46 4.17 21.90
CA ALA A 52 10.21 4.88 20.63
C ALA A 52 10.82 6.29 20.63
N LEU A 53 10.73 7.01 21.75
CA LEU A 53 11.37 8.31 21.95
C LEU A 53 12.90 8.21 21.82
N LEU A 54 13.51 7.23 22.48
CA LEU A 54 14.96 7.01 22.39
C LEU A 54 15.39 6.70 20.96
N TRP A 55 14.65 5.87 20.24
CA TRP A 55 14.87 5.61 18.82
C TRP A 55 14.76 6.86 17.95
N THR A 56 13.70 7.64 18.16
CA THR A 56 13.44 8.87 17.38
C THR A 56 14.56 9.89 17.60
N ILE A 57 14.99 10.08 18.84
CA ILE A 57 16.10 10.98 19.19
C ILE A 57 17.41 10.48 18.57
N SER A 58 17.72 9.18 18.72
CA SER A 58 18.95 8.59 18.18
C SER A 58 19.00 8.70 16.65
N PHE A 59 17.90 8.35 15.97
CA PHE A 59 17.77 8.48 14.52
C PHE A 59 17.95 9.92 14.06
N SER A 60 17.24 10.86 14.69
CA SER A 60 17.27 12.27 14.33
C SER A 60 18.65 12.90 14.59
N LEU A 61 19.33 12.51 15.66
CA LEU A 61 20.69 12.99 15.96
C LEU A 61 21.70 12.46 14.94
N VAL A 62 21.66 11.16 14.62
CA VAL A 62 22.62 10.53 13.70
C VAL A 62 22.46 11.09 12.28
N TYR A 63 21.26 11.02 11.72
CA TYR A 63 21.02 11.46 10.34
C TYR A 63 20.89 12.99 10.23
N GLY A 64 20.38 13.68 11.25
CA GLY A 64 20.34 15.13 11.30
C GLY A 64 21.74 15.75 11.39
N ARG A 65 22.65 15.14 12.16
CA ARG A 65 24.06 15.53 12.19
C ARG A 65 24.73 15.32 10.84
N GLN A 66 24.38 14.24 10.12
CA GLN A 66 24.89 14.01 8.77
C GLN A 66 24.45 15.14 7.81
N ILE A 67 23.16 15.47 7.77
CA ILE A 67 22.63 16.57 6.94
C ILE A 67 23.32 17.89 7.30
N TYR A 68 23.47 18.18 8.60
CA TYR A 68 24.12 19.40 9.07
C TYR A 68 25.60 19.46 8.69
N LYS A 69 26.32 18.33 8.77
CA LYS A 69 27.72 18.25 8.35
C LYS A 69 27.85 18.49 6.85
N ASP A 70 27.01 17.84 6.04
CA ASP A 70 27.00 18.00 4.59
C ASP A 70 26.66 19.44 4.20
N TYR A 71 25.73 20.08 4.93
CA TYR A 71 25.39 21.50 4.77
C TYR A 71 26.59 22.40 5.07
N ARG A 72 27.26 22.19 6.22
CA ARG A 72 28.40 23.02 6.64
C ARG A 72 29.61 22.87 5.71
N GLN A 73 29.74 21.73 5.04
CA GLN A 73 30.85 21.43 4.13
C GLN A 73 30.53 21.76 2.67
N ASP A 74 29.38 22.39 2.38
CA ASP A 74 28.86 22.67 1.03
C ASP A 74 28.81 21.42 0.12
N GLN A 75 28.59 20.25 0.73
CA GLN A 75 28.51 18.96 0.04
C GLN A 75 27.08 18.57 -0.35
N ILE A 76 26.09 19.42 -0.03
CA ILE A 76 24.70 19.17 -0.42
C ILE A 76 24.54 19.41 -1.92
N ASN A 77 24.59 18.32 -2.68
CA ASN A 77 24.26 18.33 -4.09
C ASN A 77 22.78 17.96 -4.31
N LEU A 78 21.90 18.95 -4.27
CA LEU A 78 20.46 18.75 -4.56
C LEU A 78 20.16 18.44 -6.04
N LYS A 79 21.15 18.58 -6.93
CA LYS A 79 20.99 18.20 -8.35
C LYS A 79 21.13 16.69 -8.55
N ASP A 80 21.73 15.98 -7.58
CA ASP A 80 21.82 14.54 -7.61
C ASP A 80 20.54 13.90 -7.05
N ALA A 81 19.87 13.11 -7.89
CA ALA A 81 18.61 12.46 -7.55
C ALA A 81 18.75 11.55 -6.31
N ILE A 82 19.89 10.87 -6.17
CA ILE A 82 20.14 9.92 -5.09
C ILE A 82 20.29 10.65 -3.76
N THR A 83 21.08 11.72 -3.75
CA THR A 83 21.32 12.53 -2.55
C THR A 83 20.04 13.22 -2.07
N LEU A 84 19.27 13.80 -3.00
CA LEU A 84 17.94 14.35 -2.69
C LEU A 84 17.02 13.28 -2.11
N TYR A 85 16.92 12.11 -2.78
CA TYR A 85 16.07 11.02 -2.34
C TYR A 85 16.44 10.52 -0.94
N SER A 86 17.73 10.46 -0.61
CA SER A 86 18.21 10.08 0.73
C SER A 86 17.73 11.07 1.81
N TYR A 87 17.89 12.38 1.59
CA TYR A 87 17.47 13.41 2.57
C TYR A 87 15.95 13.48 2.74
N MET A 88 15.20 13.31 1.65
CA MET A 88 13.75 13.20 1.71
C MET A 88 13.32 12.02 2.57
N ASN A 89 13.92 10.83 2.38
CA ASN A 89 13.57 9.65 3.16
C ASN A 89 13.97 9.77 4.64
N ILE A 90 15.08 10.44 4.98
CA ILE A 90 15.42 10.78 6.36
C ILE A 90 14.31 11.64 6.99
N THR A 91 13.86 12.67 6.26
CA THR A 91 12.81 13.59 6.73
C THR A 91 11.49 12.85 6.94
N VAL A 92 11.09 12.01 5.99
CA VAL A 92 9.87 11.19 6.11
C VAL A 92 9.96 10.19 7.26
N ALA A 93 11.12 9.55 7.48
CA ALA A 93 11.31 8.64 8.60
C ALA A 93 11.13 9.36 9.95
N VAL A 94 11.70 10.56 10.12
CA VAL A 94 11.50 11.37 11.35
C VAL A 94 10.03 11.73 11.53
N ILE A 95 9.33 12.18 10.48
CA ILE A 95 7.90 12.50 10.56
C ILE A 95 7.09 11.25 10.90
N ASN A 96 7.40 10.09 10.32
CA ASN A 96 6.76 8.82 10.62
C ASN A 96 6.90 8.46 12.10
N TYR A 97 8.11 8.59 12.66
CA TYR A 97 8.36 8.34 14.08
C TYR A 97 7.49 9.21 14.98
N VAL A 98 7.56 10.53 14.79
CA VAL A 98 6.79 11.50 15.58
C VAL A 98 5.30 11.25 15.45
N THR A 99 4.82 11.02 14.23
CA THR A 99 3.40 10.77 13.95
C THR A 99 2.92 9.52 14.67
N GLN A 100 3.63 8.38 14.52
CA GLN A 100 3.24 7.13 15.16
C GLN A 100 3.22 7.22 16.69
N MET A 101 4.14 7.99 17.28
CA MET A 101 4.12 8.25 18.72
C MET A 101 2.86 9.00 19.15
N ILE A 102 2.49 10.07 18.43
CA ILE A 102 1.30 10.89 18.73
C ILE A 102 0.03 10.05 18.62
N ILE A 103 -0.08 9.22 17.58
CA ILE A 103 -1.31 8.45 17.30
C ILE A 103 -1.30 7.04 17.93
N SER A 104 -0.33 6.69 18.76
CA SER A 104 -0.14 5.31 19.24
C SER A 104 -1.36 4.75 19.98
N ASP A 105 -2.05 5.58 20.78
CA ASP A 105 -3.28 5.17 21.48
C ASP A 105 -4.43 4.88 20.50
N HIS A 106 -4.56 5.70 19.46
CA HIS A 106 -5.53 5.47 18.39
C HIS A 106 -5.24 4.16 17.65
N VAL A 107 -3.96 3.90 17.33
CA VAL A 107 -3.51 2.65 16.69
C VAL A 107 -3.82 1.43 17.57
N ALA A 108 -3.60 1.52 18.89
CA ALA A 108 -3.90 0.44 19.83
C ALA A 108 -5.40 0.10 19.88
N LYS A 109 -6.25 1.13 19.94
CA LYS A 109 -7.71 0.99 19.93
C LYS A 109 -8.20 0.41 18.60
N MET A 110 -7.64 0.86 17.48
CA MET A 110 -7.95 0.34 16.16
C MET A 110 -7.60 -1.14 16.04
N MET A 111 -6.34 -1.52 16.30
CA MET A 111 -5.87 -2.91 16.20
C MET A 111 -6.60 -3.87 17.14
N SER A 112 -7.07 -3.40 18.30
CA SER A 112 -7.86 -4.20 19.25
C SER A 112 -9.30 -4.44 18.80
N ARG A 113 -9.89 -3.53 18.01
CA ARG A 113 -11.30 -3.59 17.60
C ARG A 113 -11.51 -4.30 16.26
N VAL A 114 -10.47 -4.53 15.47
CA VAL A 114 -10.62 -5.16 14.14
C VAL A 114 -10.73 -6.69 14.28
N PRO A 115 -11.87 -7.32 13.90
CA PRO A 115 -12.03 -8.78 13.86
C PRO A 115 -11.41 -9.35 12.57
N PHE A 116 -10.15 -9.01 12.27
CA PHE A 116 -9.51 -9.30 10.99
C PHE A 116 -9.43 -10.82 10.74
N PHE A 117 -8.90 -11.57 11.70
CA PHE A 117 -8.76 -13.02 11.58
C PHE A 117 -10.09 -13.76 11.59
N ASP A 118 -11.11 -13.24 12.28
CA ASP A 118 -12.45 -13.84 12.30
C ASP A 118 -13.15 -13.65 10.95
N THR A 119 -12.95 -12.48 10.33
CA THR A 119 -13.42 -12.17 8.97
C THR A 119 -12.67 -13.01 7.92
N LEU A 120 -11.36 -13.18 8.09
CA LEU A 120 -10.55 -14.08 7.26
C LEU A 120 -10.99 -15.54 7.42
N LYS A 121 -11.40 -15.97 8.62
CA LYS A 121 -11.84 -17.34 8.90
C LYS A 121 -13.17 -17.66 8.21
N SER A 122 -14.08 -16.69 8.12
CA SER A 122 -15.40 -16.92 7.52
C SER A 122 -15.37 -16.91 5.99
N LEU A 123 -14.47 -16.13 5.39
CA LEU A 123 -14.26 -16.04 3.95
C LEU A 123 -13.21 -17.07 3.55
N ARG A 124 -13.64 -18.24 3.05
CA ARG A 124 -12.76 -19.27 2.50
C ARG A 124 -12.03 -18.69 1.29
N LEU A 125 -10.78 -18.27 1.47
CA LEU A 125 -10.00 -17.61 0.42
C LEU A 125 -9.43 -18.62 -0.57
N ASP A 126 -9.31 -18.20 -1.83
CA ASP A 126 -8.52 -18.97 -2.81
C ASP A 126 -7.04 -18.93 -2.42
N SER A 127 -6.50 -20.12 -2.18
CA SER A 127 -5.14 -20.39 -1.75
C SER A 127 -4.11 -19.88 -2.76
N LYS A 128 -4.39 -20.09 -4.06
CA LYS A 128 -3.47 -19.73 -5.15
C LYS A 128 -3.43 -18.23 -5.33
N SER A 129 -4.58 -17.57 -5.34
CA SER A 129 -4.68 -16.12 -5.43
C SER A 129 -4.02 -15.42 -4.22
N LEU A 130 -4.30 -15.88 -3.00
CA LEU A 130 -3.70 -15.33 -1.78
C LEU A 130 -2.17 -15.46 -1.76
N TYR A 131 -1.63 -16.62 -2.16
CA TYR A 131 -0.18 -16.81 -2.22
C TYR A 131 0.48 -15.87 -3.23
N LYS A 132 -0.08 -15.75 -4.45
CA LYS A 132 0.43 -14.80 -5.45
C LYS A 132 0.41 -13.37 -4.95
N SER A 133 -0.68 -12.98 -4.30
CA SER A 133 -0.86 -11.67 -3.69
C SER A 133 0.15 -11.38 -2.58
N ILE A 134 0.41 -12.34 -1.70
CA ILE A 134 1.43 -12.21 -0.65
C ILE A 134 2.84 -12.21 -1.24
N ALA A 135 3.13 -13.08 -2.22
CA ALA A 135 4.40 -13.09 -2.92
C ALA A 135 4.69 -11.73 -3.58
N PHE A 136 3.67 -11.12 -4.20
CA PHE A 136 3.78 -9.78 -4.77
C PHE A 136 4.12 -8.71 -3.71
N ALA A 137 3.48 -8.75 -2.52
CA ALA A 137 3.81 -7.85 -1.42
C ALA A 137 5.23 -8.09 -0.85
N LEU A 138 5.68 -9.34 -0.78
CA LEU A 138 7.04 -9.68 -0.35
C LEU A 138 8.09 -9.25 -1.37
N VAL A 139 7.82 -9.40 -2.67
CA VAL A 139 8.70 -8.88 -3.73
C VAL A 139 8.89 -7.38 -3.55
N LYS A 140 7.82 -6.61 -3.38
CA LYS A 140 7.94 -5.16 -3.10
C LYS A 140 8.77 -4.88 -1.84
N THR A 141 8.46 -5.57 -0.74
CA THR A 141 9.09 -5.29 0.57
C THR A 141 10.56 -5.71 0.64
N LEU A 142 10.98 -6.74 -0.10
CA LEU A 142 12.34 -7.29 -0.05
C LEU A 142 13.18 -6.96 -1.29
N MET A 143 12.63 -7.16 -2.49
CA MET A 143 13.40 -6.95 -3.73
C MET A 143 13.71 -5.49 -3.99
N PHE A 144 12.83 -4.55 -3.62
CA PHE A 144 13.13 -3.13 -3.83
C PHE A 144 14.31 -2.67 -2.97
N PRO A 145 14.33 -2.88 -1.64
CA PRO A 145 15.51 -2.56 -0.83
C PRO A 145 16.78 -3.28 -1.30
N LEU A 146 16.69 -4.55 -1.70
CA LEU A 146 17.85 -5.29 -2.23
C LEU A 146 18.39 -4.67 -3.52
N THR A 147 17.51 -4.25 -4.42
CA THR A 147 17.91 -3.60 -5.68
C THR A 147 18.57 -2.25 -5.41
N VAL A 148 18.02 -1.47 -4.47
CA VAL A 148 18.65 -0.21 -4.03
C VAL A 148 20.00 -0.46 -3.37
N GLU A 149 20.12 -1.51 -2.55
CA GLU A 149 21.39 -1.84 -1.89
C GLU A 149 22.48 -2.18 -2.91
N VAL A 150 22.15 -2.97 -3.93
CA VAL A 150 23.08 -3.24 -5.04
C VAL A 150 23.49 -1.94 -5.74
N ALA A 151 22.53 -1.04 -5.99
CA ALA A 151 22.82 0.26 -6.58
C ALA A 151 23.74 1.12 -5.68
N PHE A 152 23.53 1.11 -4.36
CA PHE A 152 24.40 1.80 -3.40
C PHE A 152 25.79 1.19 -3.31
N ILE A 153 25.93 -0.14 -3.38
CA ILE A 153 27.25 -0.80 -3.42
C ILE A 153 28.01 -0.40 -4.67
N LEU A 154 27.36 -0.38 -5.84
CA LEU A 154 27.96 0.08 -7.09
C LEU A 154 28.37 1.56 -7.01
N GLN A 155 27.51 2.40 -6.43
CA GLN A 155 27.83 3.82 -6.22
C GLN A 155 29.03 4.01 -5.29
N GLN A 156 29.05 3.29 -4.16
CA GLN A 156 30.13 3.36 -3.18
C GLN A 156 31.46 2.96 -3.80
N ARG A 157 31.51 1.82 -4.49
CA ARG A 157 32.74 1.33 -5.14
C ARG A 157 33.32 2.33 -6.14
N ARG A 158 32.48 3.19 -6.70
CA ARG A 158 32.88 4.22 -7.66
C ARG A 158 33.29 5.53 -7.01
N GLN A 159 32.52 6.04 -6.05
CA GLN A 159 32.72 7.38 -5.49
C GLN A 159 33.59 7.39 -4.23
N HIS A 160 33.51 6.33 -3.42
CA HIS A 160 34.16 6.21 -2.12
C HIS A 160 34.63 4.77 -1.87
N PRO A 161 35.56 4.24 -2.68
CA PRO A 161 36.05 2.86 -2.56
C PRO A 161 36.68 2.56 -1.19
N GLU A 162 37.16 3.59 -0.49
CA GLU A 162 37.74 3.54 0.85
C GLU A 162 36.74 3.27 1.98
N MET A 163 35.44 3.50 1.73
CA MET A 163 34.41 3.34 2.75
C MET A 163 34.04 1.86 2.95
N SER A 164 33.63 1.49 4.16
CA SER A 164 33.17 0.12 4.46
C SER A 164 31.76 -0.16 3.92
N LEU A 165 31.42 -1.42 3.63
CA LEU A 165 30.07 -1.82 3.19
C LEU A 165 28.98 -1.49 4.23
N ILE A 166 29.32 -1.24 5.49
CA ILE A 166 28.36 -0.81 6.51
C ILE A 166 27.73 0.56 6.14
N TRP A 167 28.45 1.37 5.35
CA TRP A 167 27.98 2.67 4.90
C TRP A 167 26.78 2.59 3.95
N THR A 168 26.67 1.54 3.11
CA THR A 168 25.51 1.38 2.21
C THR A 168 24.28 1.01 3.01
N VAL A 169 24.42 0.10 4.00
CA VAL A 169 23.37 -0.24 4.95
C VAL A 169 22.92 0.99 5.74
N TYR A 170 23.86 1.84 6.17
CA TYR A 170 23.55 3.12 6.82
C TYR A 170 22.72 4.04 5.91
N LYS A 171 23.02 4.13 4.61
CA LYS A 171 22.22 4.90 3.64
C LYS A 171 20.87 4.27 3.31
N LEU A 172 20.78 2.93 3.30
CA LEU A 172 19.53 2.21 3.04
C LEU A 172 18.54 2.32 4.19
N PHE A 173 19.04 2.41 5.43
CA PHE A 173 18.19 2.33 6.62
C PHE A 173 17.06 3.38 6.67
N PRO A 174 17.28 4.69 6.42
CA PRO A 174 16.20 5.67 6.35
C PRO A 174 15.13 5.34 5.32
N LEU A 175 15.52 4.78 4.16
CA LEU A 175 14.61 4.38 3.10
C LEU A 175 13.72 3.19 3.51
N MET A 176 14.29 2.24 4.25
CA MET A 176 13.51 1.12 4.78
C MET A 176 12.48 1.60 5.80
N ILE A 177 12.89 2.47 6.72
CA ILE A 177 12.01 2.99 7.78
C ILE A 177 10.92 3.91 7.21
N SER A 178 11.27 4.79 6.26
CA SER A 178 10.30 5.70 5.62
C SER A 178 9.17 4.94 4.92
N ASN A 179 9.50 3.82 4.26
CA ASN A 179 8.54 3.02 3.50
C ASN A 179 7.85 1.90 4.31
N LEU A 180 8.29 1.64 5.54
CA LEU A 180 7.78 0.53 6.34
C LEU A 180 6.27 0.64 6.63
N LEU A 181 5.78 1.84 6.95
CA LEU A 181 4.35 2.10 7.15
C LEU A 181 3.54 1.86 5.87
N ASN A 182 4.06 2.32 4.73
CA ASN A 182 3.42 2.15 3.43
C ASN A 182 3.39 0.68 3.00
N ASN A 183 4.45 -0.07 3.29
CA ASN A 183 4.51 -1.51 3.05
C ASN A 183 3.55 -2.28 3.97
N CYS A 184 3.38 -1.85 5.23
CA CYS A 184 2.37 -2.42 6.13
C CYS A 184 0.95 -2.18 5.59
N TYR A 185 0.65 -0.96 5.14
CA TYR A 185 -0.64 -0.63 4.53
C TYR A 185 -0.88 -1.44 3.26
N PHE A 186 0.11 -1.50 2.37
CA PHE A 186 0.06 -2.27 1.13
C PHE A 186 -0.23 -3.75 1.41
N GLY A 187 0.52 -4.38 2.32
CA GLY A 187 0.30 -5.78 2.71
C GLY A 187 -1.10 -6.03 3.28
N ALA A 188 -1.62 -5.12 4.12
CA ALA A 188 -2.98 -5.23 4.65
C ALA A 188 -4.04 -5.12 3.53
N MET A 189 -3.88 -4.17 2.62
CA MET A 189 -4.80 -3.95 1.49
C MET A 189 -4.78 -5.11 0.47
N VAL A 190 -3.64 -5.77 0.30
CA VAL A 190 -3.54 -6.99 -0.50
C VAL A 190 -4.44 -8.10 0.07
N VAL A 191 -4.47 -8.28 1.40
CA VAL A 191 -5.36 -9.28 2.01
C VAL A 191 -6.83 -8.86 1.91
N VAL A 192 -7.12 -7.57 2.08
CA VAL A 192 -8.48 -7.02 1.88
C VAL A 192 -8.99 -7.29 0.46
N LYS A 193 -8.12 -7.15 -0.55
CA LYS A 193 -8.46 -7.47 -1.95
C LYS A 193 -8.91 -8.91 -2.11
N GLU A 194 -8.17 -9.86 -1.54
CA GLU A 194 -8.55 -11.28 -1.58
C GLU A 194 -9.86 -11.55 -0.82
N MET A 195 -10.11 -10.86 0.30
CA MET A 195 -11.39 -10.95 1.02
C MET A 195 -12.57 -10.48 0.16
N LEU A 196 -12.40 -9.37 -0.58
CA LEU A 196 -13.45 -8.86 -1.48
C LEU A 196 -13.69 -9.80 -2.67
N TYR A 197 -12.64 -10.39 -3.24
CA TYR A 197 -12.80 -11.38 -4.31
C TYR A 197 -13.50 -12.66 -3.83
N ALA A 198 -13.18 -13.15 -2.63
CA ALA A 198 -13.89 -14.29 -2.05
C ALA A 198 -15.36 -13.96 -1.75
N LEU A 199 -15.65 -12.72 -1.33
CA LEU A 199 -17.02 -12.24 -1.15
C LEU A 199 -17.77 -12.19 -2.49
N ASN A 200 -17.16 -11.67 -3.55
CA ASN A 200 -17.74 -11.62 -4.88
C ASN A 200 -18.00 -13.01 -5.44
N ALA A 201 -17.08 -13.96 -5.28
CA ALA A 201 -17.30 -15.33 -5.72
C ALA A 201 -18.53 -15.98 -5.05
N ARG A 202 -18.78 -15.68 -3.76
CA ARG A 202 -19.99 -16.14 -3.06
C ARG A 202 -21.25 -15.44 -3.54
N LEU A 203 -21.18 -14.14 -3.81
CA LEU A 203 -22.30 -13.40 -4.40
C LEU A 203 -22.63 -13.91 -5.81
N GLU A 204 -21.64 -14.23 -6.63
CA GLU A 204 -21.83 -14.82 -7.96
C GLU A 204 -22.47 -16.21 -7.88
N SER A 205 -22.06 -17.03 -6.92
CA SER A 205 -22.72 -18.30 -6.64
C SER A 205 -24.20 -18.12 -6.26
N GLN A 206 -24.52 -17.11 -5.44
CA GLN A 206 -25.91 -16.81 -5.09
C GLN A 206 -26.71 -16.28 -6.29
N LEU A 207 -26.11 -15.43 -7.11
CA LEU A 207 -26.72 -14.91 -8.33
C LEU A 207 -27.14 -16.05 -9.27
N GLN A 208 -26.22 -17.00 -9.53
CA GLN A 208 -26.51 -18.16 -10.38
C GLN A 208 -27.67 -18.99 -9.83
N GLU A 209 -27.66 -19.26 -8.53
CA GLU A 209 -28.70 -20.06 -7.88
C GLU A 209 -30.08 -19.37 -7.90
N VAL A 210 -30.13 -18.08 -7.58
CA VAL A 210 -31.38 -17.30 -7.59
C VAL A 210 -31.97 -17.23 -8.99
N ASN A 211 -31.13 -17.02 -10.00
CA ASN A 211 -31.58 -16.95 -11.39
C ASN A 211 -32.08 -18.32 -11.87
N LEU A 212 -31.42 -19.42 -11.47
CA LEU A 212 -31.86 -20.77 -11.78
C LEU A 212 -33.22 -21.10 -11.15
N LEU A 213 -33.42 -20.77 -9.87
CA LEU A 213 -34.70 -20.97 -9.16
C LEU A 213 -35.87 -20.15 -9.72
N GLN A 214 -35.58 -19.22 -10.64
CA GLN A 214 -36.57 -18.39 -11.33
C GLN A 214 -36.77 -18.76 -12.80
N GLN A 215 -36.03 -19.75 -13.33
CA GLN A 215 -36.28 -20.29 -14.65
C GLN A 215 -37.63 -21.01 -14.69
N LYS A 216 -38.36 -20.88 -15.81
CA LYS A 216 -39.72 -21.42 -15.98
C LYS A 216 -39.80 -22.93 -15.69
N ASP A 217 -38.76 -23.69 -15.99
CA ASP A 217 -38.73 -25.14 -15.77
C ASP A 217 -38.62 -25.47 -14.28
N GLN A 218 -37.76 -24.75 -13.56
CA GLN A 218 -37.59 -24.91 -12.11
C GLN A 218 -38.81 -24.41 -11.31
N LEU A 219 -39.53 -23.41 -11.83
CA LEU A 219 -40.79 -22.95 -11.26
C LEU A 219 -41.88 -24.04 -11.27
N LYS A 220 -41.85 -24.95 -12.26
CA LYS A 220 -42.80 -26.07 -12.37
C LYS A 220 -42.38 -27.26 -11.51
N LEU A 221 -41.08 -27.49 -11.36
CA LEU A 221 -40.52 -28.64 -10.63
C LEU A 221 -40.61 -28.49 -9.11
N TYR A 222 -40.43 -27.28 -8.57
CA TYR A 222 -40.38 -27.07 -7.12
C TYR A 222 -41.66 -26.48 -6.53
N THR A 223 -42.07 -27.02 -5.38
CA THR A 223 -43.20 -26.49 -4.62
C THR A 223 -42.91 -25.08 -4.11
N LYS A 224 -43.97 -24.28 -3.95
CA LYS A 224 -43.90 -22.92 -3.42
C LYS A 224 -43.20 -22.87 -2.04
N TYR A 225 -43.47 -23.86 -1.19
CA TYR A 225 -42.88 -23.96 0.15
C TYR A 225 -41.37 -24.19 0.10
N TYR A 226 -40.89 -25.14 -0.72
CA TYR A 226 -39.46 -25.40 -0.89
C TYR A 226 -38.70 -24.15 -1.36
N ARG A 227 -39.26 -23.45 -2.35
CA ARG A 227 -38.68 -22.20 -2.88
C ARG A 227 -38.61 -21.11 -1.82
N MET A 228 -39.67 -20.95 -1.02
CA MET A 228 -39.68 -20.02 0.10
C MET A 228 -38.57 -20.34 1.12
N GLN A 229 -38.45 -21.61 1.52
CA GLN A 229 -37.40 -22.04 2.45
C GLN A 229 -35.99 -21.76 1.87
N ARG A 230 -35.79 -22.02 0.58
CA ARG A 230 -34.51 -21.76 -0.10
C ARG A 230 -34.21 -20.26 -0.16
N PHE A 231 -35.17 -19.41 -0.51
CA PHE A 231 -35.01 -17.96 -0.49
C PHE A 231 -34.71 -17.41 0.91
N CYS A 232 -35.34 -17.96 1.96
CA CYS A 232 -35.03 -17.60 3.34
C CYS A 232 -33.58 -17.95 3.69
N SER A 233 -33.11 -19.15 3.35
CA SER A 233 -31.72 -19.56 3.58
C SER A 233 -30.71 -18.69 2.81
N MET A 234 -31.02 -18.35 1.55
CA MET A 234 -30.18 -17.45 0.76
C MET A 234 -30.18 -16.02 1.33
N ALA A 235 -31.30 -15.55 1.88
CA ALA A 235 -31.39 -14.25 2.56
C ALA A 235 -30.50 -14.22 3.81
N ASP A 236 -30.52 -15.27 4.63
CA ASP A 236 -29.65 -15.38 5.81
C ASP A 236 -28.16 -15.34 5.44
N GLU A 237 -27.78 -16.04 4.36
CA GLU A 237 -26.40 -16.00 3.85
C GLU A 237 -26.04 -14.63 3.25
N LEU A 238 -26.97 -13.97 2.57
CA LEU A 238 -26.76 -12.64 2.01
C LEU A 238 -26.58 -11.57 3.10
N GLU A 239 -27.37 -11.62 4.16
CA GLU A 239 -27.22 -10.75 5.35
C GLU A 239 -25.85 -10.98 6.02
N LYS A 240 -25.37 -12.22 6.09
CA LYS A 240 -24.00 -12.51 6.56
C LYS A 240 -22.96 -11.87 5.65
N LEU A 241 -23.10 -11.98 4.33
CA LEU A 241 -22.19 -11.37 3.36
C LEU A 241 -22.20 -9.83 3.45
N GLU A 242 -23.37 -9.22 3.60
CA GLU A 242 -23.54 -7.79 3.82
C GLU A 242 -22.77 -7.33 5.08
N HIS A 243 -22.96 -8.05 6.18
CA HIS A 243 -22.25 -7.74 7.43
C HIS A 243 -20.72 -7.83 7.25
N ARG A 244 -20.23 -8.83 6.51
CA ARG A 244 -18.79 -8.94 6.21
C ARG A 244 -18.29 -7.84 5.30
N TYR A 245 -19.04 -7.46 4.27
CA TYR A 245 -18.71 -6.33 3.42
C TYR A 245 -18.59 -5.04 4.24
N LYS A 246 -19.55 -4.78 5.13
CA LYS A 246 -19.52 -3.64 6.04
C LYS A 246 -18.29 -3.63 6.93
N LEU A 247 -17.90 -4.78 7.49
CA LEU A 247 -16.68 -4.90 8.29
C LEU A 247 -15.43 -4.60 7.45
N ILE A 248 -15.30 -5.21 6.27
CA ILE A 248 -14.17 -4.96 5.36
C ILE A 248 -14.07 -3.47 5.05
N TYR A 249 -15.18 -2.84 4.65
CA TYR A 249 -15.26 -1.43 4.32
C TYR A 249 -14.82 -0.54 5.49
N VAL A 250 -15.48 -0.66 6.64
CA VAL A 250 -15.25 0.20 7.81
C VAL A 250 -13.82 0.06 8.32
N HIS A 251 -13.27 -1.15 8.34
CA HIS A 251 -11.93 -1.37 8.84
C HIS A 251 -10.86 -0.95 7.84
N SER A 252 -11.07 -1.13 6.53
CA SER A 252 -10.11 -0.66 5.52
C SER A 252 -9.89 0.85 5.60
N GLY A 253 -10.96 1.63 5.80
CA GLY A 253 -10.85 3.07 6.05
C GLY A 253 -10.12 3.42 7.34
N LYS A 254 -10.38 2.68 8.44
CA LYS A 254 -9.68 2.87 9.72
C LYS A 254 -8.19 2.52 9.66
N TYR A 255 -7.79 1.58 8.81
CA TYR A 255 -6.38 1.24 8.58
C TYR A 255 -5.64 2.32 7.77
N LEU A 256 -6.35 3.10 6.95
CA LEU A 256 -5.76 4.19 6.18
C LEU A 256 -5.34 5.36 7.08
N THR A 257 -6.16 5.72 8.07
CA THR A 257 -5.92 6.90 8.94
C THR A 257 -4.51 6.97 9.54
N PRO A 258 -3.98 5.93 10.21
CA PRO A 258 -2.65 6.01 10.80
C PRO A 258 -1.49 6.00 9.79
N MET A 259 -1.76 5.65 8.53
CA MET A 259 -0.74 5.55 7.46
C MET A 259 -0.85 6.69 6.45
N ALA A 260 -1.91 7.50 6.51
CA ALA A 260 -2.25 8.47 5.47
C ALA A 260 -1.17 9.53 5.24
N LEU A 261 -0.61 10.10 6.32
CA LEU A 261 0.46 11.09 6.22
C LEU A 261 1.73 10.49 5.60
N SER A 262 2.13 9.31 6.06
CA SER A 262 3.29 8.59 5.52
C SER A 262 3.15 8.30 4.03
N MET A 263 1.94 7.92 3.61
CA MET A 263 1.64 7.62 2.21
C MET A 263 1.69 8.86 1.33
N ILE A 264 1.19 10.02 1.81
CA ILE A 264 1.30 11.29 1.07
C ILE A 264 2.75 11.75 0.97
N LEU A 265 3.49 11.71 2.07
CA LEU A 265 4.90 12.10 2.07
C LEU A 265 5.74 11.22 1.14
N SER A 266 5.48 9.90 1.12
CA SER A 266 6.12 8.98 0.19
C SER A 266 5.73 9.26 -1.26
N LEU A 267 4.45 9.56 -1.55
CA LEU A 267 4.06 10.00 -2.91
C LEU A 267 4.81 11.25 -3.35
N ILE A 268 4.99 12.23 -2.46
CA ILE A 268 5.77 13.45 -2.75
C ILE A 268 7.24 13.08 -3.01
N CYS A 269 7.82 12.18 -2.21
CA CYS A 269 9.18 11.67 -2.42
C CYS A 269 9.34 11.02 -3.79
N HIS A 270 8.41 10.17 -4.19
CA HIS A 270 8.47 9.53 -5.49
C HIS A 270 8.22 10.52 -6.64
N LEU A 271 7.32 11.49 -6.50
CA LEU A 271 7.09 12.52 -7.52
C LEU A 271 8.34 13.38 -7.76
N LEU A 272 8.99 13.84 -6.68
CA LEU A 272 10.24 14.60 -6.80
C LEU A 272 11.38 13.71 -7.30
N GLY A 273 11.47 12.47 -6.83
CA GLY A 273 12.46 11.50 -7.29
C GLY A 273 12.33 11.18 -8.78
N ILE A 274 11.11 11.04 -9.30
CA ILE A 274 10.84 10.84 -10.73
C ILE A 274 11.27 12.06 -11.54
N THR A 275 10.85 13.25 -11.09
CA THR A 275 11.18 14.52 -11.77
C THR A 275 12.69 14.73 -11.86
N VAL A 276 13.40 14.62 -10.74
CA VAL A 276 14.85 14.80 -10.71
C VAL A 276 15.55 13.66 -11.43
N GLY A 277 15.08 12.42 -11.31
CA GLY A 277 15.64 11.27 -12.03
C GLY A 277 15.62 11.44 -13.55
N PHE A 278 14.48 11.83 -14.12
CA PHE A 278 14.39 12.12 -15.57
C PHE A 278 15.26 13.31 -15.97
N TYR A 279 15.28 14.38 -15.16
CA TYR A 279 16.11 15.54 -15.44
C TYR A 279 17.61 15.20 -15.39
N SER A 280 18.07 14.40 -14.43
CA SER A 280 19.46 13.94 -14.34
C SER A 280 19.87 13.08 -15.53
N LEU A 281 18.97 12.21 -16.04
CA LEU A 281 19.21 11.43 -17.25
C LEU A 281 19.32 12.34 -18.49
N TYR A 282 18.40 13.29 -18.65
CA TYR A 282 18.49 14.31 -19.70
C TYR A 282 19.81 15.09 -19.60
N TYR A 283 20.16 15.55 -18.40
CA TYR A 283 21.35 16.37 -18.16
C TYR A 283 22.64 15.63 -18.53
N ALA A 284 22.74 14.33 -18.20
CA ALA A 284 23.88 13.49 -18.58
C ALA A 284 24.03 13.35 -20.11
N ILE A 285 22.91 13.25 -20.83
CA ILE A 285 22.90 13.20 -22.30
C ILE A 285 23.26 14.58 -22.89
N ALA A 286 22.71 15.66 -22.35
CA ALA A 286 22.97 17.02 -22.83
C ALA A 286 24.44 17.43 -22.63
N ASP A 287 25.03 17.10 -21.47
CA ASP A 287 26.44 17.38 -21.19
C ASP A 287 27.40 16.65 -22.13
N THR A 288 27.00 15.50 -22.66
CA THR A 288 27.85 14.70 -23.54
C THR A 288 27.69 15.09 -25.00
N LEU A 289 26.46 15.28 -25.46
CA LEU A 289 26.19 15.65 -26.85
C LEU A 289 26.49 17.13 -27.15
N ILE A 290 26.21 18.04 -26.22
CA ILE A 290 26.34 19.50 -26.46
C ILE A 290 27.69 20.03 -25.97
N MET A 291 28.15 19.59 -24.80
CA MET A 291 29.39 20.10 -24.19
C MET A 291 30.60 19.18 -24.40
N GLY A 292 30.43 18.03 -25.06
CA GLY A 292 31.52 17.09 -25.37
C GLY A 292 32.15 16.41 -24.15
N LYS A 293 31.48 16.39 -22.99
CA LYS A 293 31.99 15.69 -21.79
C LYS A 293 31.89 14.17 -21.96
N PRO A 294 32.73 13.36 -21.29
CA PRO A 294 32.62 11.90 -21.31
C PRO A 294 31.29 11.44 -20.67
N TYR A 295 30.64 10.45 -21.28
CA TYR A 295 29.34 9.96 -20.82
C TYR A 295 29.46 9.08 -19.59
N ASP A 296 28.79 9.50 -18.52
CA ASP A 296 28.69 8.72 -17.30
C ASP A 296 27.58 7.66 -17.40
N GLY A 297 27.89 6.55 -18.08
CA GLY A 297 26.96 5.43 -18.24
C GLY A 297 26.59 4.74 -16.93
N LEU A 298 27.56 4.59 -16.01
CA LEU A 298 27.31 3.91 -14.73
C LEU A 298 26.46 4.77 -13.79
N GLY A 299 26.71 6.08 -13.73
CA GLY A 299 25.86 7.03 -12.98
C GLY A 299 24.44 7.08 -13.54
N SER A 300 24.31 7.08 -14.87
CA SER A 300 23.00 7.03 -15.54
C SER A 300 22.24 5.73 -15.23
N LEU A 301 22.93 4.58 -15.20
CA LEU A 301 22.34 3.30 -14.80
C LEU A 301 21.84 3.31 -13.36
N ILE A 302 22.63 3.83 -12.41
CA ILE A 302 22.21 3.94 -11.00
C ILE A 302 20.97 4.83 -10.90
N ASN A 303 20.97 6.01 -11.53
CA ASN A 303 19.81 6.90 -11.55
C ASN A 303 18.57 6.25 -12.17
N LEU A 304 18.75 5.46 -13.22
CA LEU A 304 17.66 4.69 -13.84
C LEU A 304 17.05 3.68 -12.86
N VAL A 305 17.87 3.02 -12.03
CA VAL A 305 17.36 2.09 -11.00
C VAL A 305 16.47 2.83 -9.98
N PHE A 306 16.90 3.97 -9.45
CA PHE A 306 16.08 4.76 -8.50
C PHE A 306 14.79 5.29 -9.12
N LEU A 307 14.85 5.69 -10.40
CA LEU A 307 13.69 6.11 -11.17
C LEU A 307 12.68 4.96 -11.35
N LEU A 308 13.15 3.78 -11.77
CA LEU A 308 12.32 2.60 -11.96
C LEU A 308 11.65 2.16 -10.66
N ILE A 309 12.37 2.21 -9.53
CA ILE A 309 11.81 1.88 -8.22
C ILE A 309 10.74 2.89 -7.81
N SER A 310 10.97 4.19 -8.03
CA SER A 310 9.98 5.22 -7.70
C SER A 310 8.71 5.10 -8.56
N LEU A 311 8.85 4.78 -9.85
CA LEU A 311 7.71 4.47 -10.72
C LEU A 311 6.98 3.19 -10.30
N ALA A 312 7.73 2.13 -9.98
CA ALA A 312 7.17 0.86 -9.53
C ALA A 312 6.38 1.02 -8.22
N GLU A 313 6.88 1.83 -7.28
CA GLU A 313 6.21 2.10 -6.00
C GLU A 313 4.82 2.74 -6.18
N ILE A 314 4.74 3.83 -6.96
CA ILE A 314 3.46 4.50 -7.25
C ILE A 314 2.53 3.56 -8.02
N THR A 315 3.03 2.95 -9.10
CA THR A 315 2.19 2.10 -9.97
C THR A 315 1.62 0.90 -9.24
N MET A 316 2.42 0.21 -8.41
CA MET A 316 1.95 -0.93 -7.62
C MET A 316 0.87 -0.51 -6.61
N LEU A 317 1.07 0.61 -5.90
CA LEU A 317 0.09 1.11 -4.93
C LEU A 317 -1.22 1.49 -5.62
N THR A 318 -1.14 2.26 -6.70
CA THR A 318 -2.30 2.68 -7.47
C THR A 318 -3.05 1.49 -8.07
N HIS A 319 -2.33 0.51 -8.62
CA HIS A 319 -2.94 -0.68 -9.19
C HIS A 319 -3.68 -1.50 -8.12
N LEU A 320 -3.09 -1.68 -6.93
CA LEU A 320 -3.77 -2.33 -5.81
C LEU A 320 -5.06 -1.61 -5.40
N CYS A 321 -5.00 -0.28 -5.25
CA CYS A 321 -6.18 0.51 -4.91
C CYS A 321 -7.26 0.43 -6.01
N ASN A 322 -6.86 0.43 -7.29
CA ASN A 322 -7.78 0.22 -8.40
C ASN A 322 -8.43 -1.17 -8.38
N HIS A 323 -7.69 -2.23 -8.06
CA HIS A 323 -8.25 -3.57 -7.90
C HIS A 323 -9.30 -3.65 -6.79
N LEU A 324 -9.08 -2.94 -5.67
CA LEU A 324 -10.06 -2.82 -4.60
C LEU A 324 -11.33 -2.07 -5.07
N LEU A 325 -11.17 -0.97 -5.80
CA LEU A 325 -12.29 -0.21 -6.37
C LEU A 325 -13.09 -1.07 -7.37
N VAL A 326 -12.42 -1.81 -8.25
CA VAL A 326 -13.07 -2.73 -9.19
C VAL A 326 -13.79 -3.86 -8.44
N ALA A 327 -13.16 -4.45 -7.41
CA ALA A 327 -13.77 -5.50 -6.62
C ALA A 327 -15.06 -5.05 -5.92
N THR A 328 -15.06 -3.84 -5.33
CA THR A 328 -16.25 -3.28 -4.69
C THR A 328 -17.36 -2.93 -5.69
N ARG A 329 -17.00 -2.39 -6.87
CA ARG A 329 -17.98 -2.15 -7.95
C ARG A 329 -18.59 -3.45 -8.47
N ARG A 330 -17.80 -4.53 -8.58
CA ARG A 330 -18.29 -5.85 -8.98
C ARG A 330 -19.34 -6.37 -8.01
N SER A 331 -19.18 -6.18 -6.70
CA SER A 331 -20.21 -6.52 -5.71
C SER A 331 -21.55 -5.85 -6.01
N ALA A 332 -21.55 -4.57 -6.40
CA ALA A 332 -22.77 -3.84 -6.76
C ALA A 332 -23.43 -4.41 -8.03
N VAL A 333 -22.63 -4.67 -9.06
CA VAL A 333 -23.11 -5.23 -10.33
C VAL A 333 -23.78 -6.60 -10.12
N ILE A 334 -23.14 -7.48 -9.34
CA ILE A 334 -23.70 -8.82 -9.06
C ILE A 334 -25.07 -8.72 -8.38
N LEU A 335 -25.22 -7.83 -7.40
CA LEU A 335 -26.51 -7.63 -6.70
C LEU A 335 -27.60 -7.07 -7.62
N GLN A 336 -27.23 -6.19 -8.55
CA GLN A 336 -28.17 -5.64 -9.54
C GLN A 336 -28.62 -6.67 -10.57
N GLU A 337 -27.76 -7.63 -10.92
CA GLU A 337 -28.05 -8.72 -11.85
C GLU A 337 -28.95 -9.82 -11.24
N MET A 338 -29.17 -9.82 -9.92
CA MET A 338 -30.05 -10.80 -9.26
C MET A 338 -31.50 -10.60 -9.71
N ASN A 339 -32.08 -11.62 -10.33
CA ASN A 339 -33.49 -11.58 -10.67
C ASN A 339 -34.34 -11.60 -9.39
N LEU A 340 -35.24 -10.64 -9.23
CA LEU A 340 -36.09 -10.50 -8.03
C LEU A 340 -37.58 -10.72 -8.33
N ARG A 341 -37.96 -10.98 -9.59
CA ARG A 341 -39.37 -10.99 -10.03
C ARG A 341 -40.24 -11.97 -9.25
N HIS A 342 -39.71 -13.18 -9.01
CA HIS A 342 -40.43 -14.24 -8.28
C HIS A 342 -39.74 -14.61 -6.96
N ALA A 343 -38.88 -13.74 -6.44
CA ALA A 343 -38.18 -13.96 -5.18
C ALA A 343 -39.11 -13.72 -3.98
N ASP A 344 -38.83 -14.40 -2.87
CA ASP A 344 -39.54 -14.13 -1.62
C ASP A 344 -39.31 -12.69 -1.13
N SER A 345 -40.27 -12.15 -0.38
CA SER A 345 -40.21 -10.79 0.17
C SER A 345 -38.97 -10.56 1.06
N ARG A 346 -38.55 -11.57 1.82
CA ARG A 346 -37.39 -11.49 2.70
C ARG A 346 -36.09 -11.39 1.89
N TYR A 347 -35.96 -12.22 0.87
CA TYR A 347 -34.79 -12.19 -0.02
C TYR A 347 -34.67 -10.84 -0.75
N ARG A 348 -35.81 -10.32 -1.25
CA ARG A 348 -35.85 -8.97 -1.86
C ARG A 348 -35.35 -7.88 -0.91
N LYS A 349 -35.80 -7.90 0.34
CA LYS A 349 -35.33 -6.96 1.37
C LYS A 349 -33.83 -7.07 1.62
N ALA A 350 -33.28 -8.28 1.70
CA ALA A 350 -31.84 -8.49 1.89
C ALA A 350 -31.01 -7.96 0.70
N VAL A 351 -31.43 -8.25 -0.54
CA VAL A 351 -30.76 -7.73 -1.75
C VAL A 351 -30.82 -6.21 -1.81
N HIS A 352 -31.97 -5.60 -1.53
CA HIS A 352 -32.10 -4.15 -1.49
C HIS A 352 -31.28 -3.50 -0.37
N GLY A 353 -31.27 -4.09 0.83
CA GLY A 353 -30.45 -3.61 1.97
C GLY A 353 -28.97 -3.60 1.63
N PHE A 354 -28.45 -4.69 1.08
CA PHE A 354 -27.05 -4.77 0.68
C PHE A 354 -26.74 -3.83 -0.51
N THR A 355 -27.62 -3.74 -1.50
CA THR A 355 -27.43 -2.80 -2.64
C THR A 355 -27.39 -1.35 -2.15
N LEU A 356 -28.27 -0.99 -1.22
CA LEU A 356 -28.29 0.34 -0.60
C LEU A 356 -27.00 0.61 0.17
N LEU A 357 -26.52 -0.36 0.96
CA LEU A 357 -25.26 -0.24 1.68
C LEU A 357 -24.10 0.11 0.73
N ILE A 358 -23.94 -0.63 -0.38
CA ILE A 358 -22.86 -0.38 -1.34
C ILE A 358 -23.02 0.98 -2.03
N THR A 359 -24.25 1.33 -2.42
CA THR A 359 -24.55 2.58 -3.14
C THR A 359 -24.29 3.81 -2.26
N VAL A 360 -24.65 3.75 -0.97
CA VAL A 360 -24.46 4.85 -0.02
C VAL A 360 -22.99 4.97 0.41
N THR A 361 -22.30 3.85 0.61
CA THR A 361 -20.94 3.88 1.18
C THR A 361 -19.86 4.35 0.22
N LYS A 362 -20.02 4.23 -1.11
CA LYS A 362 -19.05 4.68 -2.15
C LYS A 362 -17.58 4.50 -1.73
N PHE A 363 -17.07 3.28 -1.80
CA PHE A 363 -15.69 2.96 -1.41
C PHE A 363 -14.67 3.84 -2.14
N GLN A 364 -13.87 4.57 -1.36
CA GLN A 364 -12.83 5.47 -1.83
C GLN A 364 -11.61 5.35 -0.92
N ILE A 365 -10.43 5.31 -1.53
CA ILE A 365 -9.15 5.32 -0.82
C ILE A 365 -8.56 6.72 -0.98
N LYS A 366 -8.79 7.58 0.02
CA LYS A 366 -8.38 8.99 0.03
C LYS A 366 -7.52 9.31 1.25
N PRO A 367 -6.18 9.19 1.19
CA PRO A 367 -5.33 9.62 2.29
C PRO A 367 -5.54 11.10 2.60
N LEU A 368 -5.78 11.41 3.88
CA LEU A 368 -6.11 12.76 4.38
C LEU A 368 -7.23 13.48 3.61
N GLY A 369 -8.06 12.76 2.84
CA GLY A 369 -9.10 13.36 2.00
C GLY A 369 -8.59 14.12 0.76
N LEU A 370 -7.30 14.08 0.45
CA LEU A 370 -6.70 14.90 -0.61
C LEU A 370 -6.94 14.34 -2.02
N TYR A 371 -6.40 13.14 -2.28
CA TYR A 371 -6.40 12.52 -3.60
C TYR A 371 -7.01 11.13 -3.55
N GLU A 372 -7.79 10.77 -4.57
CA GLU A 372 -8.24 9.40 -4.74
C GLU A 372 -7.10 8.57 -5.33
N MET A 373 -6.76 7.48 -4.65
CA MET A 373 -5.76 6.53 -5.12
C MET A 373 -6.37 5.63 -6.19
N ASP A 374 -6.54 6.14 -7.40
CA ASP A 374 -7.05 5.40 -8.56
C ASP A 374 -6.07 5.49 -9.75
N MET A 375 -6.39 4.80 -10.84
CA MET A 375 -5.52 4.78 -12.03
C MET A 375 -5.29 6.16 -12.66
N ARG A 376 -6.16 7.15 -12.36
CA ARG A 376 -5.98 8.53 -12.83
C ARG A 376 -4.82 9.21 -12.13
N LEU A 377 -4.47 8.80 -10.90
CA LEU A 377 -3.31 9.31 -10.20
C LEU A 377 -2.02 9.12 -11.02
N ILE A 378 -1.83 7.96 -11.66
CA ILE A 378 -0.67 7.70 -12.52
C ILE A 378 -0.62 8.69 -13.67
N SER A 379 -1.75 8.88 -14.36
CA SER A 379 -1.84 9.85 -15.47
C SER A 379 -1.54 11.28 -15.01
N ASN A 380 -2.05 11.67 -13.85
CA ASN A 380 -1.81 12.99 -13.27
C ASN A 380 -0.33 13.18 -12.89
N VAL A 381 0.30 12.15 -12.30
CA VAL A 381 1.73 12.16 -11.97
C VAL A 381 2.57 12.32 -13.24
N PHE A 382 2.35 11.49 -14.27
CA PHE A 382 3.10 11.59 -15.52
C PHE A 382 2.88 12.94 -16.22
N SER A 383 1.65 13.45 -16.24
CA SER A 383 1.36 14.76 -16.82
C SER A 383 2.08 15.88 -16.07
N ALA A 384 2.08 15.86 -14.73
CA ALA A 384 2.75 16.87 -13.92
C ALA A 384 4.28 16.82 -14.12
N VAL A 385 4.86 15.62 -14.10
CA VAL A 385 6.29 15.39 -14.34
C VAL A 385 6.67 15.87 -15.74
N ALA A 386 5.93 15.48 -16.77
CA ALA A 386 6.22 15.86 -18.16
C ALA A 386 6.16 17.38 -18.36
N SER A 387 5.11 18.04 -17.86
CA SER A 387 4.98 19.51 -17.95
C SER A 387 6.15 20.22 -17.26
N PHE A 388 6.54 19.77 -16.08
CA PHE A 388 7.65 20.39 -15.34
C PHE A 388 9.01 20.12 -16.01
N LEU A 389 9.24 18.90 -16.51
CA LEU A 389 10.45 18.55 -17.24
C LEU A 389 10.61 19.37 -18.52
N LEU A 390 9.53 19.61 -19.27
CA LEU A 390 9.57 20.46 -20.46
C LEU A 390 10.07 21.87 -20.13
N ILE A 391 9.56 22.46 -19.04
CA ILE A 391 9.98 23.79 -18.58
C ILE A 391 11.47 23.77 -18.21
N LEU A 392 11.92 22.78 -17.44
CA LEU A 392 13.32 22.67 -17.03
C LEU A 392 14.28 22.49 -18.21
N VAL A 393 13.92 21.60 -19.14
CA VAL A 393 14.72 21.33 -20.34
C VAL A 393 14.81 22.58 -21.23
N GLN A 394 13.69 23.27 -21.45
CA GLN A 394 13.69 24.52 -22.22
C GLN A 394 14.56 25.60 -21.57
N ALA A 395 14.46 25.77 -20.25
CA ALA A 395 15.28 26.73 -19.52
C ALA A 395 16.78 26.40 -19.60
N ASP A 396 17.15 25.12 -19.42
CA ASP A 396 18.53 24.65 -19.50
C ASP A 396 19.12 24.82 -20.92
N LEU A 397 18.40 24.39 -21.96
CA LEU A 397 18.83 24.55 -23.36
C LEU A 397 19.03 26.04 -23.70
N THR A 398 18.07 26.89 -23.32
CA THR A 398 18.17 28.34 -23.55
C THR A 398 19.42 28.92 -22.89
N GLN A 399 19.76 28.48 -21.69
CA GLN A 399 20.95 28.94 -20.98
C GLN A 399 22.24 28.42 -21.63
N ARG A 400 22.26 27.17 -22.12
CA ARG A 400 23.42 26.57 -22.78
C ARG A 400 23.73 27.26 -24.11
N PHE A 401 22.71 27.49 -24.94
CA PHE A 401 22.87 28.19 -26.22
C PHE A 401 23.16 29.68 -26.09
N LYS A 402 22.88 30.31 -24.95
CA LYS A 402 23.33 31.69 -24.66
C LYS A 402 24.81 31.79 -24.27
N LYS A 403 25.43 30.67 -23.86
CA LYS A 403 26.83 30.62 -23.39
C LYS A 403 27.81 30.08 -24.43
N LEU A 404 27.29 29.36 -25.43
CA LEU A 404 27.96 29.08 -26.71
C LEU A 404 27.91 30.35 -27.56
#